data_AF-A0A6J3CBH7-F1
#
_entry.id   AF-A0A6J3CBH7-F1
#
_cell.length_a   1.000
_cell.length_b   1.000
_cell.length_c   1.000
_cell.angle_alpha   90.00
_cell.angle_beta   90.00
_cell.angle_gamma   90.00
#
_symmetry.space_group_name_H-M   'P 1'
#
loop_
_entity.id
_entity.type
_entity.pdbx_description
1 polymer ?
#
loop_
_entity_poly.entity_id
_entity_poly.type
_entity_poly.pdbx_seq_one_letter_code
_entity_poly.pdbx_strand_id
1 'polypeptide(L)'
;MSEEANSDSSTSESEISACSSSFNPLKAIYSAKTKIPVQNAPMYENLSQYESAQKGSNTIIPVGQRELVMKREREKEMKKQETQKLLEEKNKQRFAKFQVTAPVRKEKVSHNVLTRIQAMDGPLATLKECVDNRLRIKVCKSSNILTKICFFET
;
A
#
# COMPACT_ATOMS: atom_id res chain seq x y z
N MET A 1 -36.85 8.01 37.81
CA MET A 1 -36.81 7.16 36.59
C MET A 1 -36.05 5.92 36.97
N SER A 2 -36.74 4.79 36.87
CA SER A 2 -36.58 3.52 37.57
C SER A 2 -35.33 2.75 37.18
N GLU A 3 -34.66 2.16 38.17
CA GLU A 3 -33.72 1.05 38.00
C GLU A 3 -34.52 -0.19 37.58
N GLU A 4 -34.55 -0.47 36.27
CA GLU A 4 -35.14 -1.70 35.74
C GLU A 4 -34.15 -2.85 35.98
N ALA A 5 -34.37 -3.56 37.09
CA ALA A 5 -33.83 -4.88 37.35
C ALA A 5 -34.33 -5.84 36.26
N ASN A 6 -33.51 -6.08 35.23
CA ASN A 6 -33.75 -7.16 34.30
C ASN A 6 -33.68 -8.49 35.06
N SER A 7 -34.87 -9.04 35.27
CA SER A 7 -35.17 -10.35 35.81
C SER A 7 -34.31 -11.45 35.18
N ASP A 8 -33.29 -11.88 35.92
CA ASP A 8 -32.52 -13.11 35.72
C ASP A 8 -33.42 -14.28 36.14
N SER A 9 -34.54 -14.45 35.44
CA SER A 9 -35.55 -15.48 35.72
C SER A 9 -35.01 -16.85 35.29
N SER A 10 -34.55 -17.62 36.28
CA SER A 10 -34.24 -19.05 36.20
C SER A 10 -33.08 -19.43 35.26
N THR A 11 -31.87 -18.91 35.54
CA THR A 11 -30.63 -19.43 34.95
C THR A 11 -29.85 -20.19 36.03
N SER A 12 -30.03 -21.52 36.08
CA SER A 12 -29.32 -22.37 37.03
C SER A 12 -27.81 -22.27 36.79
N GLU A 13 -27.00 -22.08 37.83
CA GLU A 13 -25.53 -21.98 37.70
C GLU A 13 -24.92 -23.19 36.98
N SER A 14 -25.58 -24.35 37.10
CA SER A 14 -25.25 -25.56 36.36
C SER A 14 -25.34 -25.35 34.84
N GLU A 15 -26.36 -24.68 34.30
CA GLU A 15 -26.55 -24.50 32.85
C GLU A 15 -25.49 -23.60 32.20
N ILE A 16 -24.86 -22.73 33.00
CA ILE A 16 -23.87 -21.76 32.56
C ILE A 16 -22.44 -22.33 32.66
N SER A 17 -22.25 -23.37 33.48
CA SER A 17 -20.94 -23.94 33.78
C SER A 17 -20.50 -24.94 32.71
N ALA A 18 -19.36 -24.70 32.07
CA ALA A 18 -18.86 -25.50 30.94
C ALA A 18 -18.61 -27.00 31.25
N CYS A 19 -18.42 -27.37 32.52
CA CYS A 19 -18.17 -28.75 32.96
C CYS A 19 -19.42 -29.45 33.53
N SER A 20 -20.60 -28.83 33.47
CA SER A 20 -21.83 -29.45 33.96
C SER A 20 -22.45 -30.39 32.92
N SER A 21 -23.27 -31.34 33.39
CA SER A 21 -24.03 -32.23 32.52
C SER A 21 -25.19 -31.55 31.78
N SER A 22 -25.61 -30.36 32.21
CA SER A 22 -26.77 -29.63 31.69
C SER A 22 -26.38 -28.31 31.03
N PHE A 23 -25.16 -28.23 30.47
CA PHE A 23 -24.61 -27.00 29.89
C PHE A 23 -25.38 -26.55 28.65
N ASN A 24 -25.81 -25.27 28.63
CA ASN A 24 -26.44 -24.64 27.48
C ASN A 24 -25.53 -23.53 26.90
N PRO A 25 -24.95 -23.73 25.70
CA PRO A 25 -23.96 -22.80 25.14
C PRO A 25 -24.55 -21.43 24.81
N LEU A 26 -25.80 -21.35 24.35
CA LEU A 26 -26.45 -20.08 24.02
C LEU A 26 -26.66 -19.25 25.30
N LYS A 27 -27.11 -19.91 26.36
CA LYS A 27 -27.35 -19.25 27.65
C LYS A 27 -26.04 -18.80 28.30
N ALA A 28 -24.97 -19.58 28.18
CA ALA A 28 -23.65 -19.19 28.62
C ALA A 28 -23.17 -17.92 27.89
N ILE A 29 -23.24 -17.87 26.56
CA ILE A 29 -22.76 -16.72 25.76
C ILE A 29 -23.42 -15.39 26.16
N TYR A 30 -24.72 -15.40 26.47
CA TYR A 30 -25.46 -14.18 26.83
C TYR A 30 -25.51 -13.89 28.32
N SER A 31 -25.01 -14.78 29.18
CA SER A 31 -25.03 -14.58 30.63
C SER A 31 -23.80 -13.81 31.11
N ALA A 32 -24.01 -12.82 31.99
CA ALA A 32 -22.92 -12.03 32.57
C ALA A 32 -22.08 -12.79 33.62
N LYS A 33 -22.53 -13.98 34.04
CA LYS A 33 -21.98 -14.76 35.16
C LYS A 33 -21.17 -15.99 34.73
N THR A 34 -20.85 -16.14 33.44
CA THR A 34 -20.03 -17.27 32.96
C THR A 34 -18.68 -17.32 33.65
N LYS A 35 -18.37 -18.46 34.26
CA LYS A 35 -17.06 -18.75 34.85
C LYS A 35 -16.25 -19.59 33.88
N ILE A 36 -15.05 -19.11 33.55
CA ILE A 36 -14.08 -19.88 32.77
C ILE A 36 -13.47 -20.94 33.72
N PRO A 37 -13.43 -22.23 33.36
CA PRO A 37 -12.91 -23.30 34.23
C PRO A 37 -11.46 -23.10 34.69
N VAL A 38 -10.63 -22.45 33.85
CA VAL A 38 -9.22 -22.17 34.14
C VAL A 38 -9.02 -20.65 34.16
N GLN A 39 -8.76 -20.09 35.35
CA GLN A 39 -8.63 -18.64 35.53
C GLN A 39 -7.36 -18.06 34.87
N ASN A 40 -6.30 -18.86 34.74
CA ASN A 40 -5.01 -18.43 34.17
C ASN A 40 -4.87 -18.77 32.69
N ALA A 41 -5.97 -19.11 32.00
CA ALA A 41 -5.91 -19.46 30.59
C ALA A 41 -5.60 -18.22 29.74
N PRO A 42 -4.71 -18.32 28.73
CA PRO A 42 -4.47 -17.23 27.79
C PRO A 42 -5.75 -16.96 26.99
N MET A 43 -6.20 -15.71 27.02
CA MET A 43 -7.35 -15.28 26.24
C MET A 43 -6.90 -14.86 24.85
N TYR A 44 -7.61 -15.29 23.81
CA TYR A 44 -7.39 -14.88 22.43
C TYR A 44 -8.68 -14.27 21.88
N GLU A 45 -8.56 -13.20 21.12
CA GLU A 45 -9.73 -12.51 20.54
C GLU A 45 -10.35 -13.30 19.38
N ASN A 46 -9.50 -14.00 18.60
CA ASN A 46 -9.90 -14.63 17.35
C ASN A 46 -9.44 -16.09 17.27
N LEU A 47 -10.18 -16.90 16.51
CA LEU A 47 -9.78 -18.29 16.21
C LEU A 47 -8.43 -18.38 15.50
N SER A 48 -8.12 -17.42 14.62
CA SER A 48 -6.82 -17.33 13.94
C SER A 48 -5.65 -17.12 14.91
N GLN A 49 -5.86 -16.32 15.97
CA GLN A 49 -4.86 -16.11 17.02
C GLN A 49 -4.63 -17.40 17.81
N TYR A 50 -5.71 -18.08 18.19
CA TYR A 50 -5.64 -19.36 18.88
C TYR A 50 -4.92 -20.42 18.05
N GLU A 51 -5.32 -20.62 16.79
CA GLU A 51 -4.71 -21.63 15.91
C GLU A 51 -3.22 -21.39 15.71
N SER A 52 -2.80 -20.14 15.50
CA SER A 52 -1.38 -19.91 15.25
C SER A 52 -0.55 -19.95 16.53
N ALA A 53 -1.14 -19.67 17.71
CA ALA A 53 -0.50 -19.98 18.99
C ALA A 53 -0.34 -21.49 19.18
N GLN A 54 -1.35 -22.30 18.82
CA GLN A 54 -1.29 -23.75 18.89
C GLN A 54 -0.27 -24.35 17.90
N LYS A 55 -0.13 -23.75 16.72
CA LYS A 55 0.91 -24.09 15.73
C LYS A 55 2.34 -23.68 16.16
N GLY A 56 2.50 -23.14 17.37
CA GLY A 56 3.81 -22.79 17.94
C GLY A 56 4.41 -21.50 17.40
N SER A 57 3.63 -20.68 16.68
CA SER A 57 4.10 -19.35 16.30
C SER A 57 4.07 -18.44 17.54
N ASN A 58 5.22 -18.25 18.19
CA ASN A 58 5.42 -17.32 19.33
C ASN A 58 5.17 -15.84 18.95
N THR A 59 4.57 -15.59 17.78
CA THR A 59 4.24 -14.30 17.22
C THR A 59 2.94 -13.74 17.80
N ILE A 60 2.10 -14.56 18.43
CA ILE A 60 0.81 -14.10 18.98
C ILE A 60 0.92 -13.95 20.49
N ILE A 61 0.54 -12.77 21.00
CA ILE A 61 0.50 -12.48 22.44
C ILE A 61 -0.96 -12.57 22.86
N PRO A 62 -1.27 -13.30 23.95
CA PRO A 62 -2.62 -13.37 24.47
C PRO A 62 -3.09 -12.02 25.02
N VAL A 63 -4.39 -11.82 25.02
CA VAL A 63 -5.05 -10.60 25.45
C VAL A 63 -4.76 -10.36 26.94
N GLY A 64 -4.48 -9.10 27.29
CA GLY A 64 -4.12 -8.69 28.66
C GLY A 64 -2.62 -8.55 28.92
N GLN A 65 -1.75 -9.12 28.07
CA GLN A 65 -0.29 -9.03 28.22
C GLN A 65 0.31 -7.83 27.47
N ARG A 66 -0.15 -6.60 27.81
CA ARG A 66 0.27 -5.35 27.13
C ARG A 66 1.78 -5.12 27.17
N GLU A 67 2.44 -5.48 28.26
CA GLU A 67 3.89 -5.29 28.42
C GLU A 67 4.71 -6.08 27.39
N LEU A 68 4.27 -7.30 27.08
CA LEU A 68 4.92 -8.15 26.09
C LEU A 68 4.74 -7.60 24.67
N VAL A 69 3.59 -6.98 24.39
CA VAL A 69 3.33 -6.30 23.10
C VAL A 69 4.28 -5.13 22.94
N MET A 70 4.35 -4.26 23.95
CA MET A 70 5.25 -3.10 23.93
C MET A 70 6.72 -3.53 23.83
N LYS A 71 7.13 -4.61 24.52
CA LYS A 71 8.50 -5.13 24.43
C LYS A 71 8.84 -5.59 23.01
N ARG A 72 7.93 -6.31 22.35
CA ARG A 72 8.10 -6.76 20.96
C ARG A 72 8.20 -5.59 20.00
N GLU A 73 7.35 -4.58 20.16
CA GLU A 73 7.35 -3.39 19.31
C GLU A 73 8.67 -2.64 19.42
N ARG A 74 9.14 -2.38 20.65
CA ARG A 74 10.44 -1.75 20.89
C ARG A 74 11.60 -2.53 20.26
N GLU A 75 11.62 -3.86 20.39
CA GLU A 75 12.67 -4.69 19.78
C GLU A 75 12.64 -4.61 18.24
N LYS A 76 11.45 -4.61 17.64
CA LYS A 76 11.27 -4.48 16.20
C LYS A 76 11.72 -3.11 15.69
N GLU A 77 11.43 -2.05 16.43
CA GLU A 77 11.88 -0.69 16.12
C GLU A 77 13.39 -0.56 16.20
N MET A 78 14.02 -1.09 17.26
CA MET A 78 15.47 -1.09 17.42
C MET A 78 16.16 -1.79 16.24
N LYS A 79 15.70 -3.00 15.87
CA LYS A 79 16.23 -3.73 14.70
C LYS A 79 16.05 -2.96 13.40
N LYS A 80 14.90 -2.28 13.22
CA LYS A 80 14.66 -1.44 12.03
C LYS A 80 15.63 -0.24 12.00
N GLN A 81 15.88 0.40 13.14
CA GLN A 81 16.82 1.51 13.22
C GLN A 81 18.26 1.06 12.96
N GLU A 82 18.69 -0.09 13.50
CA GLU A 82 20.01 -0.66 13.26
C GLU A 82 20.24 -1.00 11.80
N THR A 83 19.28 -1.69 11.17
CA THR A 83 19.33 -2.03 9.74
C THR A 83 19.36 -0.77 8.87
N GLN A 84 18.59 0.26 9.24
CA GLN A 84 18.60 1.54 8.53
C GLN A 84 19.95 2.26 8.68
N LYS A 85 20.52 2.33 9.88
CA LYS A 85 21.86 2.91 10.12
C LYS A 85 22.94 2.18 9.33
N LEU A 86 22.91 0.85 9.33
CA LEU A 86 23.87 0.02 8.59
C LEU A 86 23.74 0.22 7.07
N LEU A 87 22.52 0.36 6.57
CA LEU A 87 22.29 0.68 5.15
C LEU A 87 22.80 2.07 4.80
N GLU A 88 22.56 3.06 5.66
CA GLU A 88 23.03 4.42 5.48
C GLU A 88 24.56 4.50 5.50
N GLU A 89 25.22 3.78 6.41
CA GLU A 89 26.67 3.69 6.48
C GLU A 89 27.25 3.04 5.23
N LYS A 90 26.69 1.92 4.78
CA LYS A 90 27.08 1.28 3.51
C LYS A 90 26.89 2.22 2.32
N ASN A 91 25.81 2.98 2.28
CA ASN A 91 25.59 3.98 1.24
C ASN A 91 26.64 5.09 1.30
N LYS A 92 26.92 5.65 2.50
CA LYS A 92 27.97 6.66 2.69
C LYS A 92 29.33 6.15 2.21
N GLN A 93 29.70 4.91 2.54
CA GLN A 93 30.96 4.29 2.09
C GLN A 93 30.98 4.08 0.56
N ARG A 94 29.88 3.60 -0.04
CA ARG A 94 29.77 3.44 -1.52
C ARG A 94 29.90 4.77 -2.25
N PHE A 95 29.29 5.82 -1.73
CA PHE A 95 29.24 7.13 -2.36
C PHE A 95 30.35 8.08 -1.92
N ALA A 96 31.20 7.70 -0.96
CA ALA A 96 32.35 8.51 -0.51
C ALA A 96 33.27 8.92 -1.68
N LYS A 97 33.49 8.01 -2.65
CA LYS A 97 34.30 8.26 -3.84
C LYS A 97 33.64 9.21 -4.85
N PHE A 98 32.33 9.42 -4.75
CA PHE A 98 31.51 10.21 -5.68
C PHE A 98 30.99 11.52 -5.06
N GLN A 99 31.52 11.94 -3.90
CA GLN A 99 31.14 13.21 -3.25
C GLN A 99 31.62 14.47 -3.99
N VAL A 100 32.41 14.30 -5.06
CA VAL A 100 32.70 15.41 -5.98
C VAL A 100 31.40 15.80 -6.68
N THR A 101 31.20 17.10 -6.92
CA THR A 101 30.05 17.67 -7.63
C THR A 101 29.60 16.74 -8.76
N ALA A 102 28.43 16.12 -8.58
CA ALA A 102 27.89 15.20 -9.56
C ALA A 102 27.81 15.95 -10.90
N PRO A 103 28.38 15.41 -12.00
CA PRO A 103 28.33 16.09 -13.27
C PRO A 103 26.86 16.34 -13.62
N VAL A 104 26.51 17.61 -13.85
CA VAL A 104 25.17 18.01 -14.30
C VAL A 104 24.85 17.15 -15.51
N ARG A 105 23.80 16.32 -15.39
CA ARG A 105 23.36 15.48 -16.50
C ARG A 105 23.00 16.41 -17.64
N LYS A 106 23.83 16.43 -18.69
CA LYS A 106 23.51 17.15 -19.91
C LYS A 106 22.25 16.52 -20.48
N GLU A 107 21.18 17.30 -20.57
CA GLU A 107 19.95 16.87 -21.21
C GLU A 107 20.30 16.51 -22.66
N LYS A 108 20.08 15.26 -23.03
CA LYS A 108 20.27 14.81 -24.40
C LYS A 108 19.14 15.43 -25.22
N VAL A 109 19.48 16.33 -26.14
CA VAL A 109 18.51 16.86 -27.10
C VAL A 109 18.01 15.71 -27.96
N SER A 110 16.72 15.37 -27.83
CA SER A 110 16.11 14.32 -28.65
C SER A 110 15.92 14.83 -30.08
N HIS A 111 16.52 14.13 -31.04
CA HIS A 111 16.34 14.41 -32.47
C HIS A 111 15.04 13.76 -32.96
N ASN A 112 13.93 14.45 -32.75
CA ASN A 112 12.61 14.02 -33.18
C ASN A 112 12.22 14.76 -34.47
N VAL A 113 11.21 14.24 -35.18
CA VAL A 113 10.72 14.88 -36.41
C VAL A 113 10.27 16.32 -36.14
N LEU A 114 9.62 16.58 -35.01
CA LEU A 114 9.18 17.92 -34.62
C LEU A 114 10.35 18.89 -34.40
N THR A 115 11.42 18.45 -33.73
CA THR A 115 12.61 19.30 -33.52
C THR A 115 13.34 19.53 -34.84
N ARG A 116 13.31 18.57 -35.76
CA ARG A 116 13.80 18.77 -37.13
C ARG A 116 12.96 19.77 -37.93
N ILE A 117 11.62 19.65 -37.91
CA ILE A 117 10.70 20.60 -38.56
C ILE A 117 10.94 22.02 -38.04
N GLN A 118 11.14 22.19 -36.73
CA GLN A 118 11.40 23.49 -36.14
C GLN A 118 12.70 24.13 -36.63
N ALA A 119 13.74 23.32 -36.86
CA ALA A 119 15.08 23.74 -37.28
C ALA A 119 15.32 23.64 -38.81
N MET A 120 14.26 23.48 -39.63
CA MET A 120 14.43 23.46 -41.09
C MET A 120 14.59 24.88 -41.62
N ASP A 121 15.63 25.08 -42.43
CA ASP A 121 15.90 26.32 -43.16
C ASP A 121 15.76 26.13 -44.68
N GLY A 122 15.51 27.23 -45.41
CA GLY A 122 15.44 27.25 -46.87
C GLY A 122 14.05 26.89 -47.44
N PRO A 123 13.95 26.22 -48.61
CA PRO A 123 12.68 26.01 -49.31
C PRO A 123 11.70 25.07 -48.57
N LEU A 124 12.15 24.37 -47.54
CA LEU A 124 11.29 23.56 -46.68
C LEU A 124 10.78 24.35 -45.45
N ALA A 125 11.43 25.46 -45.10
CA ALA A 125 10.97 26.37 -44.06
C ALA A 125 9.67 27.09 -44.47
N THR A 126 9.54 27.44 -45.77
CA THR A 126 8.29 27.99 -46.30
C THR A 126 7.14 26.99 -46.20
N LEU A 127 7.42 25.68 -46.28
CA LEU A 127 6.41 24.64 -46.07
C LEU A 127 5.98 24.59 -44.59
N LYS A 128 6.90 24.79 -43.65
CA LYS A 128 6.60 24.92 -42.22
C LYS A 128 5.71 26.14 -41.96
N GLU A 129 6.01 27.30 -42.54
CA GLU A 129 5.14 28.49 -42.44
C GLU A 129 3.73 28.23 -43.00
N CYS A 130 3.61 27.44 -44.07
CA CYS A 130 2.31 27.05 -44.59
C CYS A 130 1.52 26.14 -43.62
N VAL A 131 2.21 25.28 -42.88
CA VAL A 131 1.59 24.44 -41.83
C VAL A 131 1.18 25.30 -40.64
N ASP A 132 2.04 26.20 -40.18
CA ASP A 132 1.78 27.10 -39.04
C ASP A 132 0.59 28.04 -39.32
N ASN A 133 0.50 28.58 -40.54
CA ASN A 133 -0.59 29.44 -41.01
C ASN A 133 -1.79 28.66 -41.57
N ARG A 134 -1.75 27.32 -41.58
CA ARG A 134 -2.81 26.43 -42.08
C ARG A 134 -3.26 26.76 -43.51
N LEU A 135 -2.30 27.07 -44.37
CA LEU A 135 -2.55 27.43 -45.77
C LEU A 135 -2.89 26.17 -46.61
N ARG A 136 -3.77 26.33 -47.60
CA ARG A 136 -4.12 25.27 -48.53
C ARG A 136 -3.04 25.11 -49.60
N ILE A 137 -2.42 23.94 -49.65
CA ILE A 137 -1.33 23.64 -50.60
C ILE A 137 -1.79 22.58 -51.59
N LYS A 138 -1.50 22.81 -52.87
CA LYS A 138 -1.70 21.84 -53.95
C LYS A 138 -0.38 21.10 -54.20
N VAL A 139 -0.35 19.80 -53.97
CA VAL A 139 0.84 18.97 -54.17
C VAL A 139 0.80 18.30 -55.54
N CYS A 140 1.78 18.60 -56.39
CA CYS A 140 1.94 17.96 -57.70
C CYS A 140 2.98 16.83 -57.61
N LYS A 141 2.67 15.65 -58.14
CA LYS A 141 3.64 14.55 -58.31
C LYS A 141 4.21 14.55 -59.72
N SER A 142 5.41 14.00 -59.88
CA SER A 142 6.15 13.97 -61.17
C SER A 142 5.40 13.25 -62.30
N SER A 143 4.52 12.31 -61.98
CA SER A 143 3.51 11.77 -62.91
C SER A 143 2.28 12.68 -62.88
N ASN A 144 2.09 13.50 -63.92
CA ASN A 144 1.09 14.56 -64.10
C ASN A 144 -0.38 14.16 -63.89
N ILE A 145 -0.74 13.79 -62.66
CA ILE A 145 -2.10 13.55 -62.21
C ILE A 145 -2.25 14.36 -60.94
N LEU A 146 -3.12 15.37 -60.98
CA LEU A 146 -3.50 16.21 -59.85
C LEU A 146 -3.92 15.35 -58.67
N THR A 147 -3.02 15.15 -57.70
CA THR A 147 -3.34 14.42 -56.48
C THR A 147 -3.64 15.39 -55.35
N LYS A 148 -4.94 15.52 -55.06
CA LYS A 148 -5.59 16.00 -53.82
C LYS A 148 -5.14 17.37 -53.27
N ILE A 149 -6.14 18.24 -53.04
CA ILE A 149 -5.99 19.40 -52.15
C ILE A 149 -5.93 18.83 -50.73
N CYS A 150 -4.80 19.00 -50.05
CA CYS A 150 -4.67 18.59 -48.65
C CYS A 150 -5.26 19.69 -47.76
N PHE A 151 -6.30 19.35 -47.02
CA PHE A 151 -6.82 20.18 -45.95
C PHE A 151 -6.05 19.81 -44.68
N PHE A 152 -5.41 20.80 -44.05
CA PHE A 152 -4.95 20.64 -42.67
C PHE A 152 -6.15 20.95 -41.76
N GLU A 153 -7.02 19.94 -41.55
CA GLU A 153 -8.10 20.00 -40.56
C GLU A 153 -7.55 19.64 -39.16
N THR A 154 -7.88 20.49 -38.19
CA THR A 154 -8.07 20.11 -36.78
C THR A 154 -9.37 20.71 -36.31
#